data_AF-A0A239F665-F1
#
_entry.id   AF-A0A239F665-F1
#
_cell.length_a   1.000
_cell.length_b   1.000
_cell.length_c   1.000
_cell.angle_alpha   90.00
_cell.angle_beta   90.00
_cell.angle_gamma   90.00
#
_symmetry.space_group_name_H-M   'P 1'
#
loop_
_entity.id
_entity.type
_entity.pdbx_description
1 polymer ?
#
loop_
_entity_poly.entity_id
_entity_poly.type
_entity_poly.pdbx_seq_one_letter_code
_entity_poly.pdbx_strand_id
1 'polypeptide(L)'
;MRYTLRPNTRSGRFGAAAGTALGLAVALLAPGAPASAAPATTAPLIQFAPDWTTTVEGVITANGTVVVDYDPARLPTCRARYAGGDAWSINVEYRIDGGPLQRQPVTQLNSDRRQVKVPASLPVPAEARELELWFVSGDRTGCREYDSQYGANYRFPVAG
;
A
#
# COMPACT_ATOMS: atom_id res chain seq x y z
N MET A 1 -23.50 31.62 0.97
CA MET A 1 -24.38 30.62 1.62
C MET A 1 -24.38 30.88 3.11
N ARG A 2 -25.51 31.31 3.67
CA ARG A 2 -25.69 31.65 5.10
C ARG A 2 -26.33 30.43 5.78
N TYR A 3 -25.69 29.90 6.82
CA TYR A 3 -26.26 28.87 7.68
C TYR A 3 -27.17 29.51 8.73
N THR A 4 -28.45 29.17 8.71
CA THR A 4 -29.43 29.58 9.73
C THR A 4 -29.58 28.44 10.74
N LEU A 5 -29.32 28.75 12.01
CA LEU A 5 -29.60 27.92 13.17
C LEU A 5 -31.11 27.90 13.52
N ARG A 6 -31.47 26.95 14.40
CA ARG A 6 -32.45 27.06 15.53
C ARG A 6 -33.75 26.23 15.43
N PRO A 7 -34.31 25.84 16.60
CA PRO A 7 -34.65 24.45 16.91
C PRO A 7 -36.10 24.25 17.39
N ASN A 8 -36.33 23.07 17.99
CA ASN A 8 -37.11 22.86 19.22
C ASN A 8 -38.56 22.35 19.13
N THR A 9 -38.75 21.19 19.77
CA THR A 9 -39.90 20.72 20.58
C THR A 9 -41.33 21.02 20.14
N ARG A 10 -42.15 19.96 20.08
CA ARG A 10 -43.26 19.84 21.06
C ARG A 10 -43.83 18.43 21.22
N SER A 11 -44.12 18.17 22.49
CA SER A 11 -44.79 17.05 23.13
C SER A 11 -46.23 16.80 22.65
N GLY A 12 -46.65 15.54 22.72
CA GLY A 12 -48.04 15.09 22.68
C GLY A 12 -48.24 13.91 23.62
N ARG A 13 -49.31 13.93 24.41
CA ARG A 13 -49.52 13.23 25.69
C ARG A 13 -50.52 12.06 25.58
N PHE A 14 -50.33 11.10 26.48
CA PHE A 14 -51.28 10.24 27.23
C PHE A 14 -52.40 9.44 26.53
N GLY A 15 -52.37 8.14 26.81
CA GLY A 15 -53.54 7.24 26.87
C GLY A 15 -53.14 5.93 27.55
N ALA A 16 -53.60 5.72 28.79
CA ALA A 16 -53.36 4.52 29.59
C ALA A 16 -54.49 3.50 29.38
N ALA A 17 -54.17 2.20 29.39
CA ALA A 17 -55.11 1.15 29.72
C ALA A 17 -54.37 -0.08 30.29
N ALA A 18 -54.94 -0.61 31.37
CA ALA A 18 -54.43 -1.65 32.23
C ALA A 18 -54.51 -3.06 31.61
N GLY A 19 -53.66 -3.97 32.08
CA GLY A 19 -53.75 -5.40 31.75
C GLY A 19 -52.69 -6.22 32.47
N THR A 20 -53.07 -6.78 33.62
CA THR A 20 -52.35 -7.77 34.42
C THR A 20 -52.12 -9.05 33.62
N ALA A 21 -50.87 -9.53 33.53
CA ALA A 21 -50.58 -10.95 33.35
C ALA A 21 -49.16 -11.29 33.83
N LEU A 22 -49.08 -12.20 34.79
CA LEU A 22 -47.88 -12.89 35.23
C LEU A 22 -47.14 -13.52 34.04
N GLY A 23 -45.82 -13.34 34.01
CA GLY A 23 -44.94 -14.07 33.11
C GLY A 23 -43.52 -13.54 33.19
N LEU A 24 -42.76 -13.95 34.21
CA LEU A 24 -41.30 -13.77 34.25
C LEU A 24 -40.69 -14.69 33.19
N ALA A 25 -40.68 -14.25 31.94
CA ALA A 25 -39.81 -14.82 30.92
C ALA A 25 -38.43 -14.20 31.12
N VAL A 26 -37.54 -14.92 31.82
CA VAL A 26 -36.11 -14.63 31.82
C VAL A 26 -35.61 -14.90 30.40
N ALA A 27 -35.56 -13.86 29.58
CA ALA A 27 -34.85 -13.93 28.31
C ALA A 27 -33.36 -14.10 28.62
N LEU A 28 -32.86 -15.32 28.46
CA LEU A 28 -31.43 -15.59 28.38
C LEU A 28 -30.88 -14.78 27.21
N LEU A 29 -30.26 -13.64 27.51
CA LEU A 29 -29.41 -12.92 26.58
C LEU A 29 -28.30 -13.88 26.16
N ALA A 30 -28.42 -14.44 24.95
CA ALA A 30 -27.30 -15.12 24.33
C ALA A 30 -26.14 -14.10 24.24
N PRO A 31 -24.92 -14.44 24.70
CA PRO A 31 -23.78 -13.60 24.44
C PRO A 31 -23.60 -13.52 22.92
N GLY A 32 -23.69 -12.31 22.37
CA GLY A 32 -23.38 -12.07 20.97
C GLY A 32 -21.99 -12.64 20.68
N ALA A 33 -21.92 -13.60 19.77
CA ALA A 33 -20.66 -14.14 19.29
C ALA A 33 -19.78 -12.96 18.84
N PRO A 34 -18.49 -12.91 19.23
CA PRO A 34 -17.61 -11.90 18.67
C PRO A 34 -17.60 -12.11 17.16
N ALA A 35 -17.98 -11.07 16.41
CA ALA A 35 -17.73 -11.02 14.98
C ALA A 35 -16.23 -11.27 14.81
N SER A 36 -15.87 -12.42 14.23
CA SER A 36 -14.47 -12.69 13.89
C SER A 36 -14.02 -11.57 12.98
N ALA A 37 -13.12 -10.72 13.49
CA ALA A 37 -12.37 -9.83 12.65
C ALA A 37 -11.59 -10.71 11.68
N ALA A 38 -11.93 -10.64 10.38
CA ALA A 38 -11.13 -11.26 9.36
C ALA A 38 -9.68 -10.79 9.55
N PRO A 39 -8.67 -11.68 9.43
CA PRO A 39 -7.29 -11.25 9.50
C PRO A 39 -7.08 -10.14 8.47
N ALA A 40 -6.55 -9.00 8.90
CA ALA A 40 -6.11 -7.98 7.97
C ALA A 40 -4.97 -8.60 7.16
N THR A 41 -5.24 -8.98 5.91
CA THR A 41 -4.21 -9.53 5.03
C THR A 41 -3.18 -8.42 4.79
N THR A 42 -2.00 -8.56 5.39
CA THR A 42 -0.86 -7.69 5.07
C THR A 42 -0.55 -7.83 3.58
N ALA A 43 -0.40 -6.70 2.89
CA ALA A 43 -0.03 -6.71 1.47
C ALA A 43 1.29 -7.48 1.29
N PRO A 44 1.43 -8.31 0.23
CA PRO A 44 2.67 -9.00 -0.07
C PRO A 44 3.82 -8.00 -0.25
N LEU A 45 5.01 -8.39 0.21
CA LEU A 45 6.21 -7.56 0.22
C LEU A 45 7.31 -8.23 -0.61
N ILE A 46 7.86 -7.51 -1.58
CA ILE A 46 9.08 -7.88 -2.28
C ILE A 46 10.21 -7.01 -1.73
N GLN A 47 11.19 -7.63 -1.08
CA GLN A 47 12.32 -6.92 -0.49
C GLN A 47 13.60 -7.17 -1.31
N PHE A 48 14.32 -6.10 -1.58
CA PHE A 48 15.63 -6.11 -2.23
C PHE A 48 16.68 -5.55 -1.26
N ALA A 49 17.43 -6.45 -0.65
CA ALA A 49 18.37 -6.16 0.42
C ALA A 49 19.75 -5.69 -0.13
N PRO A 50 20.56 -4.98 0.68
CA PRO A 50 21.84 -4.43 0.25
C PRO A 50 22.89 -5.50 -0.11
N ASP A 51 22.74 -6.72 0.39
CA ASP A 51 23.57 -7.89 0.09
C ASP A 51 23.18 -8.59 -1.22
N TRP A 52 22.32 -7.95 -2.01
CA TRP A 52 21.73 -8.45 -3.25
C TRP A 52 20.70 -9.58 -3.07
N THR A 53 20.32 -9.93 -1.85
CA THR A 53 19.25 -10.89 -1.61
C THR A 53 17.90 -10.30 -2.02
N THR A 54 17.04 -11.13 -2.62
CA THR A 54 15.65 -10.80 -2.93
C THR A 54 14.73 -11.79 -2.23
N THR A 55 13.77 -11.29 -1.45
CA THR A 55 12.78 -12.11 -0.75
C THR A 55 11.37 -11.66 -1.11
N VAL A 56 10.43 -12.59 -1.03
CA VAL A 56 9.00 -12.33 -1.21
C VAL A 56 8.28 -12.87 0.03
N GLU A 57 7.56 -11.99 0.71
CA GLU A 57 6.68 -12.33 1.82
C GLU A 57 5.23 -12.22 1.38
N GLY A 58 4.44 -13.26 1.67
CA GLY A 58 3.06 -13.36 1.20
C GLY A 58 2.95 -13.80 -0.25
N VAL A 59 1.73 -13.72 -0.79
CA VAL A 59 1.40 -14.13 -2.16
C VAL A 59 0.96 -12.89 -2.92
N ILE A 60 1.58 -12.63 -4.06
CA ILE A 60 1.14 -11.56 -4.97
C ILE A 60 -0.13 -12.05 -5.67
N THR A 61 -1.25 -11.37 -5.42
CA THR A 61 -2.55 -11.74 -5.97
C THR A 61 -3.06 -10.70 -6.95
N ALA A 62 -3.80 -11.17 -7.95
CA ALA A 62 -4.58 -10.33 -8.83
C ALA A 62 -5.61 -9.50 -8.03
N ASN A 63 -5.97 -8.33 -8.57
CA ASN A 63 -6.84 -7.35 -7.92
C ASN A 63 -6.32 -6.90 -6.53
N GLY A 64 -5.00 -6.95 -6.33
CA GLY A 64 -4.32 -6.64 -5.09
C GLY A 64 -3.35 -5.47 -5.21
N THR A 65 -2.51 -5.32 -4.20
CA THR A 65 -1.37 -4.40 -4.21
C THR A 65 -0.17 -5.13 -3.64
N VAL A 66 0.98 -5.03 -4.29
CA VAL A 66 2.26 -5.51 -3.77
C VAL A 66 3.11 -4.33 -3.35
N VAL A 67 3.80 -4.46 -2.21
CA VAL A 67 4.75 -3.48 -1.72
C VAL A 67 6.15 -3.89 -2.15
N VAL A 68 6.92 -2.94 -2.66
CA VAL A 68 8.33 -3.12 -3.00
C VAL A 68 9.16 -2.30 -2.02
N ASP A 69 10.02 -2.99 -1.26
CA ASP A 69 11.03 -2.36 -0.42
C ASP A 69 12.41 -2.54 -1.06
N TYR A 70 13.00 -1.44 -1.50
CA TYR A 70 14.28 -1.43 -2.20
C TYR A 70 15.35 -0.73 -1.39
N ASP A 71 16.48 -1.39 -1.16
CA ASP A 71 17.64 -0.76 -0.52
C ASP A 71 18.48 0.04 -1.53
N PRO A 72 18.62 1.37 -1.36
CA PRO A 72 19.43 2.19 -2.25
C PRO A 72 20.90 1.77 -2.35
N ALA A 73 21.45 1.01 -1.41
CA ALA A 73 22.85 0.57 -1.47
C ALA A 73 23.16 -0.37 -2.64
N ARG A 74 22.14 -1.01 -3.25
CA ARG A 74 22.32 -1.85 -4.45
C ARG A 74 22.71 -1.05 -5.71
N LEU A 75 22.39 0.25 -5.77
CA LEU A 75 22.74 1.14 -6.89
C LEU A 75 23.57 2.35 -6.42
N PRO A 76 24.81 2.15 -5.94
CA PRO A 76 25.56 3.19 -5.23
C PRO A 76 26.06 4.32 -6.14
N THR A 77 25.92 4.19 -7.46
CA THR A 77 26.37 5.20 -8.42
C THR A 77 25.22 6.09 -8.91
N CYS A 78 25.55 7.04 -9.79
CA CYS A 78 24.61 8.06 -10.27
C CYS A 78 23.90 8.80 -9.11
N ARG A 79 24.71 9.26 -8.14
CA ARG A 79 24.25 9.95 -6.91
C ARG A 79 24.66 11.43 -6.87
N ALA A 80 24.57 12.13 -8.01
CA ALA A 80 24.98 13.54 -8.06
C ALA A 80 24.25 14.41 -7.03
N ARG A 81 24.92 15.49 -6.61
CA ARG A 81 24.38 16.50 -5.69
C ARG A 81 24.24 17.85 -6.41
N TYR A 82 23.30 18.66 -5.96
CA TYR A 82 23.08 20.00 -6.48
C TYR A 82 22.59 20.96 -5.39
N ALA A 83 23.18 22.16 -5.36
CA ALA A 83 22.82 23.23 -4.41
C ALA A 83 22.73 22.73 -2.95
N GLY A 84 23.68 21.89 -2.52
CA GLY A 84 23.75 21.33 -1.17
C GLY A 84 22.82 20.12 -0.90
N GLY A 85 21.94 19.75 -1.82
CA GLY A 85 21.06 18.58 -1.69
C GLY A 85 21.43 17.43 -2.63
N ASP A 86 20.79 16.30 -2.43
CA ASP A 86 20.82 15.18 -3.38
C ASP A 86 20.02 15.54 -4.64
N ALA A 87 20.55 15.15 -5.79
CA ALA A 87 20.00 15.46 -7.11
C ALA A 87 19.91 14.20 -7.98
N TRP A 88 19.58 13.09 -7.33
CA TRP A 88 19.40 11.76 -7.90
C TRP A 88 18.08 11.17 -7.41
N SER A 89 17.60 10.09 -8.01
CA SER A 89 16.46 9.30 -7.53
C SER A 89 16.57 7.86 -8.02
N ILE A 90 15.97 6.92 -7.29
CA ILE A 90 15.77 5.56 -7.78
C ILE A 90 14.28 5.33 -7.98
N ASN A 91 13.95 4.71 -9.10
CA ASN A 91 12.60 4.26 -9.40
C ASN A 91 12.58 2.75 -9.61
N VAL A 92 11.49 2.12 -9.18
CA VAL A 92 11.09 0.83 -9.73
C VAL A 92 10.36 1.09 -11.05
N GLU A 93 10.81 0.41 -12.08
CA GLU A 93 10.19 0.32 -13.40
C GLU A 93 9.59 -1.07 -13.53
N TYR A 94 8.33 -1.17 -13.96
CA TYR A 94 7.63 -2.45 -13.96
C TYR A 94 6.62 -2.56 -15.10
N ARG A 95 6.26 -3.81 -15.41
CA ARG A 95 5.21 -4.20 -16.36
C ARG A 95 4.40 -5.34 -15.77
N ILE A 96 3.11 -5.36 -16.08
CA ILE A 96 2.23 -6.50 -15.81
C ILE A 96 1.96 -7.20 -17.14
N ASP A 97 2.21 -8.51 -17.19
CA ASP A 97 2.00 -9.35 -18.39
C ASP A 97 2.61 -8.78 -19.68
N GLY A 98 3.80 -8.20 -19.58
CA GLY A 98 4.49 -7.56 -20.72
C GLY A 98 3.83 -6.29 -21.25
N GLY A 99 2.85 -5.73 -20.53
CA GLY A 99 2.12 -4.52 -20.89
C GLY A 99 2.93 -3.22 -20.83
N PRO A 100 2.26 -2.06 -20.80
CA PRO A 100 2.92 -0.75 -20.76
C PRO A 100 3.88 -0.60 -19.58
N LEU A 101 4.97 0.13 -19.81
CA LEU A 101 5.91 0.48 -18.75
C LEU A 101 5.24 1.41 -17.73
N GLN A 102 5.31 1.01 -16.47
CA GLN A 102 4.92 1.80 -15.31
C GLN A 102 6.14 2.14 -14.45
N ARG A 103 6.03 3.18 -13.62
CA ARG A 103 7.12 3.66 -12.78
C ARG A 103 6.58 4.11 -11.41
N GLN A 104 7.31 3.79 -10.35
CA GLN A 104 7.10 4.35 -9.02
C GLN A 104 8.45 4.72 -8.37
N PRO A 105 8.52 5.80 -7.56
CA PRO A 105 9.72 6.10 -6.81
C PRO A 105 9.92 5.10 -5.67
N VAL A 106 11.17 4.69 -5.44
CA VAL A 106 11.57 3.95 -4.22
C VAL A 106 12.51 4.77 -3.33
N THR A 107 12.70 6.03 -3.71
CA THR A 107 13.38 7.04 -2.89
C THR A 107 12.63 8.36 -2.94
N GLN A 108 12.62 9.08 -1.83
CA GLN A 108 12.04 10.41 -1.73
C GLN A 108 12.99 11.37 -1.01
N LEU A 109 12.99 12.63 -1.46
CA LEU A 109 13.77 13.68 -0.82
C LEU A 109 13.13 14.06 0.52
N ASN A 110 13.90 13.97 1.60
CA ASN A 110 13.47 14.41 2.93
C ASN A 110 13.65 15.93 3.13
N SER A 111 13.30 16.45 4.31
CA SER A 111 13.43 17.86 4.67
C SER A 111 14.87 18.38 4.59
N ASP A 112 15.86 17.53 4.82
CA ASP A 112 17.30 17.85 4.76
C ASP A 112 17.87 17.76 3.34
N ARG A 113 16.97 17.60 2.35
CA ARG A 113 17.33 17.45 0.94
C ARG A 113 18.22 16.24 0.69
N ARG A 114 17.97 15.16 1.42
CA ARG A 114 18.58 13.84 1.23
C ARG A 114 17.57 12.85 0.73
N GLN A 115 17.96 12.05 -0.24
CA GLN A 115 17.12 10.96 -0.71
C GLN A 115 17.15 9.82 0.30
N VAL A 116 15.97 9.44 0.77
CA VAL A 116 15.78 8.31 1.69
C VAL A 116 14.94 7.24 1.02
N LYS A 117 15.11 5.97 1.41
CA LYS A 117 14.29 4.88 0.91
C LYS A 117 12.82 5.10 1.30
N VAL A 118 11.91 4.79 0.39
CA VAL A 118 10.47 4.73 0.63
C VAL A 118 9.90 3.50 -0.08
N PRO A 119 8.99 2.73 0.55
CA PRO A 119 8.34 1.63 -0.13
C PRO A 119 7.48 2.11 -1.30
N ALA A 120 7.45 1.35 -2.39
CA ALA A 120 6.54 1.59 -3.52
C ALA A 120 5.37 0.61 -3.48
N SER A 121 4.15 1.11 -3.67
CA SER A 121 2.95 0.27 -3.81
C SER A 121 2.60 0.11 -5.28
N LEU A 122 2.59 -1.13 -5.76
CA LEU A 122 2.28 -1.47 -7.15
C LEU A 122 0.89 -2.12 -7.21
N PRO A 123 -0.11 -1.49 -7.85
CA PRO A 123 -1.41 -2.10 -8.05
C PRO A 123 -1.30 -3.27 -9.04
N VAL A 124 -1.96 -4.37 -8.74
CA VAL A 124 -1.98 -5.58 -9.58
C VAL A 124 -3.40 -5.76 -10.14
N PRO A 125 -3.60 -5.64 -11.47
CA PRO A 125 -4.91 -5.81 -12.11
C PRO A 125 -5.55 -7.19 -11.85
N ALA A 126 -6.86 -7.30 -12.09
CA ALA A 126 -7.62 -8.53 -11.83
C ALA A 126 -7.25 -9.71 -12.74
N GLU A 127 -6.68 -9.45 -13.92
CA GLU A 127 -6.29 -10.45 -14.91
C GLU A 127 -4.78 -10.73 -14.93
N ALA A 128 -4.02 -10.10 -14.02
CA ALA A 128 -2.57 -10.18 -13.98
C ALA A 128 -2.07 -11.62 -13.73
N ARG A 129 -1.04 -12.04 -14.49
CA ARG A 129 -0.38 -13.36 -14.32
C ARG A 129 1.08 -13.25 -13.93
N GLU A 130 1.75 -12.18 -14.32
CA GLU A 130 3.15 -11.93 -14.05
C GLU A 130 3.40 -10.44 -13.78
N LEU A 131 4.22 -10.17 -12.77
CA LEU A 131 4.86 -8.89 -12.53
C LEU A 131 6.33 -8.98 -12.93
N GLU A 132 6.74 -8.13 -13.87
CA GLU A 132 8.14 -7.92 -14.24
C GLU A 132 8.60 -6.56 -13.73
N LEU A 133 9.77 -6.47 -13.08
CA LEU A 133 10.32 -5.21 -12.60
C LEU A 133 11.85 -5.14 -12.62
N TRP A 134 12.36 -3.91 -12.61
CA TRP A 134 13.77 -3.57 -12.46
C TRP A 134 13.90 -2.18 -11.84
N PHE A 135 15.11 -1.82 -11.43
CA PHE A 135 15.37 -0.53 -10.79
C PHE A 135 16.32 0.31 -11.62
N VAL A 136 16.08 1.62 -11.60
CA VAL A 136 16.90 2.61 -12.30
C VAL A 136 17.25 3.71 -11.33
N SER A 137 18.56 3.88 -11.08
CA SER A 137 19.11 5.10 -10.48
C SER A 137 19.39 6.09 -11.60
N GLY A 138 19.00 7.35 -11.40
CA GLY A 138 19.30 8.43 -12.33
C GLY A 138 19.58 9.72 -11.60
N ASP A 139 20.46 10.55 -12.14
CA ASP A 139 20.78 11.85 -11.58
C ASP A 139 20.70 13.01 -12.57
N ARG A 140 20.80 14.22 -12.02
CA ARG A 140 20.71 15.48 -12.77
C ARG A 140 21.76 15.63 -13.88
N THR A 141 22.86 14.87 -13.84
CA THR A 141 23.91 14.92 -14.87
C THR A 141 23.60 14.04 -16.08
N GLY A 142 22.55 13.21 -15.98
CA GLY A 142 22.19 12.23 -17.01
C GLY A 142 22.82 10.86 -16.79
N CYS A 143 23.54 10.64 -15.68
CA CYS A 143 24.03 9.32 -15.29
C CYS A 143 22.85 8.36 -15.07
N ARG A 144 22.99 7.10 -15.51
CA ARG A 144 22.04 6.02 -15.24
C ARG A 144 22.75 4.74 -14.79
N GLU A 145 22.18 4.08 -13.80
CA GLU A 145 22.59 2.76 -13.32
C GLU A 145 21.35 1.87 -13.19
N TYR A 146 21.52 0.56 -13.38
CA TYR A 146 20.42 -0.40 -13.46
C TYR A 146 20.66 -1.59 -12.54
N ASP A 147 19.60 -2.01 -11.87
CA ASP A 147 19.52 -3.27 -11.16
C ASP A 147 18.36 -4.07 -11.77
N SER A 148 18.72 -4.96 -12.68
CA SER A 148 17.83 -5.65 -13.60
C SER A 148 18.12 -7.14 -13.69
N GLN A 149 18.69 -7.75 -12.63
CA GLN A 149 19.14 -9.14 -12.66
C GLN A 149 20.00 -9.44 -13.92
N TYR A 150 21.04 -8.62 -14.13
CA TYR A 150 21.91 -8.71 -15.31
C TYR A 150 21.17 -8.61 -16.67
N GLY A 151 20.08 -7.84 -16.72
CA GLY A 151 19.28 -7.61 -17.92
C GLY A 151 18.10 -8.56 -18.12
N ALA A 152 17.92 -9.55 -17.25
CA ALA A 152 16.77 -10.46 -17.31
C ALA A 152 15.46 -9.86 -16.74
N ASN A 153 15.60 -8.83 -15.89
CA ASN A 153 14.58 -8.26 -15.01
C ASN A 153 14.04 -9.29 -14.00
N TYR A 154 13.55 -8.80 -12.86
CA TYR A 154 12.94 -9.64 -11.83
C TYR A 154 11.51 -9.98 -12.25
N ARG A 155 11.15 -11.26 -12.19
CA ARG A 155 9.80 -11.75 -12.54
C ARG A 155 9.17 -12.46 -11.36
N PHE A 156 7.92 -12.15 -11.09
CA PHE A 156 7.15 -12.74 -10.00
C PHE A 156 5.80 -13.23 -10.52
N PRO A 157 5.40 -14.48 -10.20
CA PRO A 157 4.08 -14.97 -10.55
C PRO A 157 3.00 -14.24 -9.76
N VAL A 158 1.85 -14.02 -10.39
CA VAL A 158 0.65 -13.47 -9.77
C VAL A 158 -0.39 -14.58 -9.64
N ALA A 159 -0.86 -14.83 -8.43
CA ALA A 159 -1.95 -15.75 -8.15
C ALA A 159 -3.30 -15.10 -8.52
N GLY A 160 -4.16 -15.86 -9.19
CA GLY A 160 -5.52 -15.45 -9.56
C GLY A 160 -6.59 -16.10 -8.70
#